data_AF-A0A5K7YW91-F1
#
_entry.id   AF-A0A5K7YW91-F1
#
_cell.length_a   1.000
_cell.length_b   1.000
_cell.length_c   1.000
_cell.angle_alpha   90.00
_cell.angle_beta   90.00
_cell.angle_gamma   90.00
#
_symmetry.space_group_name_H-M   'P 1'
#
loop_
_entity.id
_entity.type
_entity.pdbx_description
1 polymer ?
#
loop_
_entity_poly.entity_id
_entity_poly.type
_entity_poly.pdbx_seq_one_letter_code
_entity_poly.pdbx_strand_id
1 'polypeptide(L)'
;MKPLKPILAGLCMLSIVVCLWAVFPGVTAASPNGAEQLRKTMADISLLNNQLAQRRADAARLREELAKRMEEIKAEIREKTAELKIKDEAEALKTPKILFDLRLIAEIQAYMKRYAKEMSYYQVACDRLSYLYQQADDDLKIVNTLSGMKIGALVSQTEKIVNAYLPDAQTIVIQPGSMVIDSPESVWKSLDTGR
;
A
#
# COMPACT_ATOMS: atom_id res chain seq x y z
N MET A 1 13.48 -86.68 20.11
CA MET A 1 14.56 -86.57 19.11
C MET A 1 14.85 -85.10 18.87
N LYS A 2 16.05 -84.63 19.24
CA LYS A 2 16.53 -83.26 18.95
C LYS A 2 17.22 -83.26 17.58
N PRO A 3 17.19 -82.13 16.85
CA PRO A 3 18.31 -81.79 15.99
C PRO A 3 19.02 -80.52 16.44
N LEU A 4 20.34 -80.66 16.46
CA LEU A 4 21.39 -79.71 16.74
C LEU A 4 21.49 -78.62 15.66
N LYS A 5 21.84 -77.39 16.10
CA LYS A 5 22.53 -76.39 15.28
C LYS A 5 23.97 -76.86 14.99
N PRO A 6 24.59 -76.35 13.92
CA PRO A 6 26.00 -75.99 13.99
C PRO A 6 26.24 -74.51 13.64
N ILE A 7 27.09 -73.90 14.46
CA ILE A 7 27.81 -72.65 14.23
C ILE A 7 29.25 -73.05 13.89
N LEU A 8 29.87 -72.41 12.90
CA LEU A 8 31.27 -71.91 12.86
C LEU A 8 31.54 -71.43 11.42
N ALA A 9 31.74 -70.13 11.17
CA ALA A 9 32.99 -69.36 11.33
C ALA A 9 34.05 -69.72 10.26
N GLY A 10 34.38 -68.74 9.41
CA GLY A 10 35.49 -68.84 8.45
C GLY A 10 35.55 -67.67 7.48
N LEU A 11 36.45 -66.73 7.76
CA LEU A 11 36.86 -65.54 6.98
C LEU A 11 36.98 -65.76 5.46
N CYS A 12 36.64 -64.73 4.67
CA CYS A 12 37.58 -64.18 3.67
C CYS A 12 37.17 -62.79 3.15
N MET A 13 38.15 -61.90 3.11
CA MET A 13 38.13 -60.53 2.59
C MET A 13 38.01 -60.47 1.05
N LEU A 14 37.50 -59.33 0.55
CA LEU A 14 37.74 -58.64 -0.74
C LEU A 14 36.49 -58.31 -1.56
N SER A 15 36.15 -57.00 -1.62
CA SER A 15 36.02 -56.19 -2.85
C SER A 15 34.99 -55.06 -2.72
N ILE A 16 35.50 -53.88 -2.35
CA ILE A 16 35.51 -52.66 -3.19
C ILE A 16 34.36 -52.52 -4.22
N VAL A 17 33.56 -51.45 -4.00
CA VAL A 17 32.84 -50.62 -5.00
C VAL A 17 31.66 -51.28 -5.72
N VAL A 18 30.44 -50.86 -5.35
CA VAL A 18 29.45 -50.16 -6.21
C VAL A 18 28.45 -49.43 -5.29
N CYS A 19 28.80 -48.26 -4.77
CA CYS A 19 27.83 -47.29 -4.24
C CYS A 19 27.27 -46.45 -5.40
N LEU A 20 26.54 -47.10 -6.30
CA LEU A 20 25.90 -46.48 -7.45
C LEU A 20 24.49 -47.07 -7.61
N TRP A 21 23.64 -46.80 -6.63
CA TRP A 21 22.20 -46.75 -6.84
C TRP A 21 21.78 -45.31 -6.62
N ALA A 22 21.96 -44.52 -7.68
CA ALA A 22 21.06 -43.49 -8.16
C ALA A 22 20.02 -42.99 -7.15
N VAL A 23 20.45 -42.17 -6.19
CA VAL A 23 19.58 -41.11 -5.67
C VAL A 23 19.69 -39.96 -6.66
N PHE A 24 19.04 -40.13 -7.82
CA PHE A 24 18.55 -38.95 -8.53
C PHE A 24 17.42 -38.42 -7.65
N PRO A 25 17.51 -37.21 -7.06
CA PRO A 25 16.29 -36.51 -6.70
C PRO A 25 15.57 -36.29 -8.03
N GLY A 26 14.56 -37.12 -8.29
CA GLY A 26 13.64 -36.88 -9.37
C GLY A 26 13.18 -35.43 -9.23
N VAL A 27 13.52 -34.61 -10.20
CA VAL A 27 12.87 -33.31 -10.39
C VAL A 27 11.43 -33.68 -10.70
N THR A 28 10.61 -33.77 -9.65
CA THR A 28 9.17 -33.83 -9.80
C THR A 28 8.80 -32.53 -10.46
N ALA A 29 8.43 -32.60 -11.75
CA ALA A 29 7.89 -31.48 -12.48
C ALA A 29 6.87 -30.77 -11.60
N ALA A 30 7.07 -29.47 -11.38
CA ALA A 30 6.14 -28.68 -10.59
C ALA A 30 4.71 -28.90 -11.09
N SER A 31 3.77 -29.05 -10.15
CA SER A 31 2.37 -29.18 -10.51
C SER A 31 1.98 -27.98 -11.40
N PRO A 32 1.38 -28.18 -12.58
CA PRO A 32 0.96 -27.10 -13.47
C PRO A 32 0.09 -26.03 -12.78
N ASN A 33 -0.56 -26.41 -11.67
CA ASN A 33 -1.35 -25.55 -10.80
C ASN A 33 -0.54 -24.41 -10.13
N GLY A 34 0.73 -24.63 -9.77
CA GLY A 34 1.52 -23.62 -9.04
C GLY A 34 1.88 -22.40 -9.89
N ALA A 35 2.29 -22.63 -11.14
CA ALA A 35 2.62 -21.55 -12.07
C ALA A 35 1.37 -20.75 -12.50
N GLU A 36 0.23 -21.42 -12.62
CA GLU A 36 -1.06 -20.76 -12.90
C GLU A 36 -1.51 -19.89 -11.72
N GLN A 37 -1.41 -20.39 -10.48
CA GLN A 37 -1.71 -19.63 -9.27
C GLN A 37 -0.84 -18.38 -9.13
N LEU A 38 0.47 -18.47 -9.41
CA LEU A 38 1.36 -17.30 -9.39
C LEU A 38 0.96 -16.27 -10.44
N ARG A 39 0.65 -16.69 -11.68
CA ARG A 39 0.19 -15.78 -12.73
C ARG A 39 -1.11 -15.08 -12.37
N LYS A 40 -2.07 -15.81 -11.80
CA LYS A 40 -3.33 -15.21 -11.30
C LYS A 40 -3.04 -14.17 -10.21
N THR A 41 -2.20 -14.54 -9.25
CA THR A 41 -1.79 -13.66 -8.14
C THR A 41 -1.13 -12.38 -8.66
N MET A 42 -0.25 -12.48 -9.66
CA MET A 42 0.39 -11.32 -10.31
C MET A 42 -0.64 -10.42 -11.02
N ALA A 43 -1.66 -11.00 -11.66
CA ALA A 43 -2.74 -10.25 -12.28
C ALA A 43 -3.58 -9.49 -11.24
N ASP A 44 -3.93 -10.14 -10.13
CA ASP A 44 -4.67 -9.52 -9.02
C ASP A 44 -3.87 -8.37 -8.40
N ILE A 45 -2.56 -8.56 -8.17
CA ILE A 45 -1.65 -7.51 -7.71
C ILE A 45 -1.64 -6.33 -8.70
N SER A 46 -1.50 -6.60 -9.99
CA SER A 46 -1.41 -5.56 -11.02
C SER A 46 -2.68 -4.73 -11.10
N LEU A 47 -3.85 -5.39 -11.06
CA LEU A 47 -5.14 -4.73 -11.07
C LEU A 47 -5.28 -3.80 -9.86
N LEU A 48 -5.03 -4.32 -8.66
CA LEU A 48 -5.14 -3.54 -7.43
C LEU A 48 -4.13 -2.38 -7.40
N ASN A 49 -2.90 -2.62 -7.83
CA ASN A 49 -1.87 -1.58 -7.90
C ASN A 49 -2.27 -0.42 -8.82
N ASN A 50 -2.84 -0.73 -9.98
CA ASN A 50 -3.36 0.29 -10.89
C ASN A 50 -4.53 1.08 -10.28
N GLN A 51 -5.44 0.39 -9.57
CA GLN A 51 -6.55 1.06 -8.89
C GLN A 51 -6.05 2.02 -7.80
N LEU A 52 -5.12 1.59 -6.95
CA LEU A 52 -4.56 2.44 -5.89
C LEU A 52 -3.72 3.59 -6.45
N ALA A 53 -2.97 3.36 -7.53
CA ALA A 53 -2.26 4.42 -8.24
C ALA A 53 -3.23 5.47 -8.80
N GLN A 54 -4.35 5.05 -9.37
CA GLN A 54 -5.41 5.96 -9.80
C GLN A 54 -6.00 6.74 -8.63
N ARG A 55 -6.28 6.09 -7.48
CA ARG A 55 -6.80 6.77 -6.28
C ARG A 55 -5.82 7.80 -5.73
N ARG A 56 -4.52 7.52 -5.77
CA ARG A 56 -3.49 8.49 -5.43
C ARG A 56 -3.50 9.69 -6.36
N ALA A 57 -3.64 9.48 -7.67
CA ALA A 57 -3.73 10.55 -8.65
C ALA A 57 -5.00 11.40 -8.45
N ASP A 58 -6.14 10.77 -8.19
CA ASP A 58 -7.41 11.45 -7.88
C ASP A 58 -7.28 12.32 -6.63
N ALA A 59 -6.66 11.80 -5.55
CA ALA A 59 -6.40 12.55 -4.33
C ALA A 59 -5.47 13.75 -4.56
N ALA A 60 -4.44 13.58 -5.39
CA ALA A 60 -3.53 14.66 -5.75
C ALA A 60 -4.26 15.79 -6.51
N ARG A 61 -5.11 15.42 -7.48
CA ARG A 61 -5.93 16.38 -8.24
C ARG A 61 -6.88 17.15 -7.32
N LEU A 62 -7.63 16.45 -6.46
CA LEU A 62 -8.56 17.08 -5.52
C LEU A 62 -7.86 18.05 -4.56
N ARG A 63 -6.66 17.67 -4.09
CA ARG A 63 -5.83 18.57 -3.26
C ARG A 63 -5.38 19.81 -4.03
N GLU A 64 -5.04 19.69 -5.32
CA GLU A 64 -4.67 20.83 -6.15
C GLU A 64 -5.85 21.76 -6.42
N GLU A 65 -7.02 21.21 -6.72
CA GLU A 65 -8.26 21.99 -6.90
C GLU A 65 -8.62 22.76 -5.63
N LEU A 66 -8.52 22.10 -4.46
CA LEU A 66 -8.71 22.74 -3.16
C LEU A 66 -7.68 23.85 -2.90
N ALA A 67 -6.42 23.64 -3.27
CA ALA A 67 -5.38 24.68 -3.14
C ALA A 67 -5.73 25.92 -3.97
N LYS A 68 -6.20 25.74 -5.22
CA LYS A 68 -6.64 26.85 -6.09
C LYS A 68 -7.80 27.61 -5.45
N ARG A 69 -8.84 26.90 -4.99
CA ARG A 69 -9.99 27.51 -4.30
C ARG A 69 -9.58 28.27 -3.04
N MET A 70 -8.64 27.73 -2.26
CA MET A 70 -8.11 28.42 -1.09
C MET A 70 -7.44 29.75 -1.46
N GLU A 71 -6.66 29.80 -2.53
CA GLU A 71 -6.03 31.05 -2.99
C GLU A 71 -7.04 32.08 -3.51
N GLU A 72 -8.10 31.64 -4.20
CA GLU A 72 -9.23 32.51 -4.58
C GLU A 72 -9.88 33.16 -3.35
N ILE A 73 -10.18 32.36 -2.32
CA ILE A 73 -10.79 32.86 -1.07
C ILE A 73 -9.83 33.81 -0.33
N LYS A 74 -8.53 33.51 -0.32
CA LYS A 74 -7.53 34.44 0.25
C LYS A 74 -7.46 35.77 -0.51
N ALA A 75 -7.69 35.77 -1.81
CA ALA A 75 -7.78 37.00 -2.60
C ALA A 75 -9.04 37.79 -2.23
N GLU A 76 -10.20 37.14 -2.10
CA GLU A 76 -11.45 37.76 -1.64
C GLU A 76 -11.29 38.41 -0.26
N ILE A 77 -10.66 37.73 0.69
CA ILE A 77 -10.37 38.30 2.02
C ILE A 77 -9.50 39.55 1.90
N ARG A 78 -8.44 39.51 1.07
CA ARG A 78 -7.53 40.65 0.88
C ARG A 78 -8.25 41.85 0.28
N GLU A 79 -9.06 41.63 -0.75
CA GLU A 79 -9.89 42.66 -1.37
C GLU A 79 -10.85 43.27 -0.35
N LYS A 80 -11.60 42.42 0.38
CA LYS A 80 -12.60 42.90 1.34
C LYS A 80 -11.98 43.64 2.53
N THR A 81 -10.83 43.18 3.00
CA THR A 81 -10.06 43.84 4.05
C THR A 81 -9.60 45.23 3.60
N ALA A 82 -9.14 45.37 2.36
CA ALA A 82 -8.74 46.66 1.79
C ALA A 82 -9.93 47.61 1.59
N GLU A 83 -11.05 47.11 1.04
CA GLU A 83 -12.30 47.87 0.84
C GLU A 83 -12.81 48.46 2.16
N LEU A 84 -12.83 47.65 3.21
CA LEU A 84 -13.35 48.02 4.54
C LEU A 84 -12.30 48.66 5.45
N LYS A 85 -11.04 48.78 5.00
CA LYS A 85 -9.89 49.28 5.78
C LYS A 85 -9.66 48.55 7.10
N ILE A 86 -9.97 47.26 7.13
CA ILE A 86 -9.81 46.39 8.31
C ILE A 86 -8.32 46.17 8.55
N LYS A 87 -7.86 46.44 9.78
CA LYS A 87 -6.43 46.35 10.13
C LYS A 87 -6.10 45.32 11.18
N ASP A 88 -7.07 44.91 11.97
CA ASP A 88 -6.85 43.99 13.08
C ASP A 88 -7.77 42.76 13.02
N GLU A 89 -7.37 41.73 13.74
CA GLU A 89 -8.07 40.45 13.83
C GLU A 89 -9.48 40.61 14.40
N ALA A 90 -9.65 41.46 15.42
CA ALA A 90 -10.93 41.62 16.09
C ALA A 90 -12.00 42.21 15.17
N GLU A 91 -11.62 43.12 14.28
CA GLU A 91 -12.48 43.72 13.27
C GLU A 91 -12.74 42.74 12.10
N ALA A 92 -11.73 41.98 11.68
CA ALA A 92 -11.87 40.94 10.66
C ALA A 92 -12.88 39.86 11.08
N LEU A 93 -12.79 39.36 12.32
CA LEU A 93 -13.66 38.31 12.86
C LEU A 93 -15.10 38.79 13.10
N LYS A 94 -15.32 40.11 13.25
CA LYS A 94 -16.67 40.70 13.34
C LYS A 94 -17.34 40.84 11.98
N THR A 95 -16.58 40.80 10.88
CA THR A 95 -17.11 40.94 9.53
C THR A 95 -17.61 39.58 9.03
N PRO A 96 -18.93 39.36 8.84
CA PRO A 96 -19.48 38.02 8.60
C PRO A 96 -18.90 37.29 7.39
N LYS A 97 -18.65 38.02 6.28
CA LYS A 97 -18.04 37.45 5.07
C LYS A 97 -16.61 36.98 5.31
N ILE A 98 -15.77 37.81 5.94
CA ILE A 98 -14.38 37.45 6.27
C ILE A 98 -14.35 36.26 7.24
N LEU A 99 -15.20 36.27 8.27
CA LEU A 99 -15.29 35.15 9.22
C LEU A 99 -15.68 33.84 8.51
N PHE A 100 -16.64 33.89 7.59
CA PHE A 100 -17.04 32.74 6.79
C PHE A 100 -15.88 32.22 5.92
N ASP A 101 -15.20 33.13 5.22
CA ASP A 101 -14.08 32.78 4.35
C ASP A 101 -12.90 32.17 5.14
N LEU A 102 -12.63 32.67 6.35
CA LEU A 102 -11.62 32.08 7.25
C LEU A 102 -11.99 30.66 7.68
N ARG A 103 -13.26 30.39 7.99
CA ARG A 103 -13.74 29.03 8.30
C ARG A 103 -13.62 28.11 7.09
N LEU A 104 -13.97 28.61 5.91
CA LEU A 104 -13.85 27.83 4.68
C LEU A 104 -12.39 27.49 4.35
N ILE A 105 -11.46 28.43 4.54
CA ILE A 105 -10.02 28.15 4.43
C ILE A 105 -9.59 27.06 5.43
N ALA A 106 -10.03 27.14 6.69
CA ALA A 106 -9.70 26.13 7.71
C ALA A 106 -10.18 24.71 7.30
N GLU A 107 -11.42 24.62 6.80
CA GLU A 107 -11.97 23.37 6.29
C GLU A 107 -11.17 22.84 5.10
N ILE A 108 -10.87 23.70 4.11
CA ILE A 108 -10.06 23.33 2.95
C ILE A 108 -8.69 22.80 3.38
N GLN A 109 -8.02 23.48 4.32
CA GLN A 109 -6.73 23.04 4.86
C GLN A 109 -6.83 21.65 5.51
N ALA A 110 -7.90 21.39 6.27
CA ALA A 110 -8.14 20.09 6.89
C ALA A 110 -8.34 18.98 5.83
N TYR A 111 -9.13 19.23 4.80
CA TYR A 111 -9.30 18.29 3.67
C TYR A 111 -7.99 18.06 2.92
N MET A 112 -7.23 19.12 2.62
CA MET A 112 -5.93 18.99 1.96
C MET A 112 -4.96 18.13 2.77
N LYS A 113 -4.86 18.36 4.09
CA LYS A 113 -4.06 17.53 5.02
C LYS A 113 -4.51 16.07 4.94
N ARG A 114 -5.82 15.80 4.89
CA ARG A 114 -6.35 14.44 4.76
C ARG A 114 -5.97 13.78 3.43
N TYR A 115 -6.14 14.48 2.30
CA TYR A 115 -5.75 13.94 1.00
C TYR A 115 -4.25 13.61 0.94
N ALA A 116 -3.38 14.40 1.56
CA ALA A 116 -1.95 14.06 1.63
C ALA A 116 -1.68 12.77 2.43
N LYS A 117 -2.46 12.52 3.49
CA LYS A 117 -2.37 11.26 4.22
C LYS A 117 -2.80 10.07 3.36
N GLU A 118 -3.91 10.19 2.63
CA GLU A 118 -4.39 9.16 1.70
C GLU A 118 -3.38 8.91 0.57
N MET A 119 -2.82 9.97 -0.01
CA MET A 119 -1.76 9.84 -1.03
C MET A 119 -0.55 9.06 -0.53
N SER A 120 -0.16 9.28 0.74
CA SER A 120 0.96 8.57 1.37
C SER A 120 0.60 7.11 1.64
N TYR A 121 -0.63 6.84 2.10
CA TYR A 121 -1.14 5.50 2.30
C TYR A 121 -1.13 4.67 1.01
N TYR A 122 -1.69 5.23 -0.08
CA TYR A 122 -1.71 4.56 -1.38
C TYR A 122 -0.31 4.34 -1.94
N GLN A 123 0.63 5.28 -1.73
CA GLN A 123 2.02 5.08 -2.13
C GLN A 123 2.64 3.85 -1.46
N VAL A 124 2.51 3.74 -0.13
CA VAL A 124 3.04 2.59 0.63
C VAL A 124 2.39 1.28 0.17
N ALA A 125 1.09 1.30 -0.12
CA ALA A 125 0.39 0.13 -0.64
C ALA A 125 0.91 -0.29 -2.02
N CYS A 126 1.11 0.66 -2.94
CA CYS A 126 1.67 0.41 -4.26
C CYS A 126 3.10 -0.15 -4.20
N ASP A 127 3.94 0.39 -3.31
CA ASP A 127 5.31 -0.10 -3.12
C ASP A 127 5.32 -1.56 -2.62
N ARG A 128 4.43 -1.88 -1.68
CA ARG A 128 4.27 -3.24 -1.15
C ARG A 128 3.75 -4.21 -2.21
N LEU A 129 2.77 -3.81 -3.01
CA LEU A 129 2.24 -4.62 -4.10
C LEU A 129 3.29 -4.87 -5.18
N SER A 130 4.08 -3.85 -5.52
CA SER A 130 5.19 -3.98 -6.48
C SER A 130 6.25 -4.96 -6.00
N TYR A 131 6.58 -4.95 -4.71
CA TYR A 131 7.48 -5.94 -4.11
C TYR A 131 6.94 -7.37 -4.22
N LEU A 132 5.66 -7.60 -3.89
CA LEU A 132 5.03 -8.92 -4.04
C LEU A 132 4.99 -9.39 -5.49
N TYR A 133 4.75 -8.46 -6.43
CA TYR A 133 4.77 -8.77 -7.84
C TYR A 133 6.15 -9.27 -8.28
N GLN A 134 7.22 -8.57 -7.88
CA GLN A 134 8.59 -8.98 -8.16
C GLN A 134 8.91 -10.35 -7.54
N GLN A 135 8.50 -10.59 -6.30
CA GLN A 135 8.68 -11.88 -5.64
C GLN A 135 7.95 -13.01 -6.39
N ALA A 136 6.71 -12.77 -6.83
CA ALA A 136 5.94 -13.75 -7.59
C ALA A 136 6.53 -14.01 -8.99
N ASP A 137 7.06 -12.97 -9.65
CA ASP A 137 7.76 -13.10 -10.93
C ASP A 137 9.06 -13.91 -10.79
N ASP A 138 9.83 -13.66 -9.73
CA ASP A 138 11.05 -14.42 -9.45
C ASP A 138 10.75 -15.88 -9.10
N ASP A 139 9.74 -16.13 -8.25
CA ASP A 139 9.30 -17.49 -7.93
C ASP A 139 8.74 -18.22 -9.16
N LEU A 140 8.10 -17.50 -10.09
CA LEU A 140 7.61 -18.06 -11.35
C LEU A 140 8.77 -18.56 -12.23
N LYS A 141 9.92 -17.86 -12.26
CA LYS A 141 11.11 -18.27 -13.03
C LYS A 141 11.72 -19.58 -12.52
N ILE A 142 11.62 -19.84 -11.23
CA ILE A 142 12.17 -21.04 -10.58
C ILE A 142 11.09 -22.06 -10.19
N VAL A 143 9.85 -21.89 -10.65
CA VAL A 143 8.67 -22.64 -10.20
C VAL A 143 8.85 -24.16 -10.29
N ASN A 144 9.58 -24.64 -11.30
CA ASN A 144 9.89 -26.06 -11.51
C ASN A 144 10.77 -26.68 -10.41
N THR A 145 11.38 -25.84 -9.57
CA THR A 145 12.27 -26.24 -8.46
C THR A 145 11.68 -25.92 -7.09
N LEU A 146 10.58 -25.15 -7.04
CA LEU A 146 9.92 -24.78 -5.81
C LEU A 146 8.94 -25.87 -5.37
N SER A 147 8.95 -26.18 -4.08
CA SER A 147 7.89 -27.00 -3.48
C SER A 147 6.56 -26.24 -3.53
N GLY A 148 5.46 -26.94 -3.78
CA GLY A 148 4.11 -26.35 -3.76
C GLY A 148 3.76 -25.63 -2.46
N MET A 149 4.36 -26.01 -1.32
CA MET A 149 4.19 -25.32 -0.03
C MET A 149 4.69 -23.87 -0.07
N LYS A 150 5.81 -23.59 -0.73
CA LYS A 150 6.36 -22.22 -0.86
C LYS A 150 5.47 -21.36 -1.73
N ILE A 151 4.98 -21.92 -2.84
CA ILE A 151 4.02 -21.24 -3.74
C ILE A 151 2.73 -20.92 -2.98
N GLY A 152 2.17 -21.87 -2.23
CA GLY A 152 0.97 -21.65 -1.42
C GLY A 152 1.16 -20.59 -0.33
N ALA A 153 2.34 -20.52 0.29
CA ALA A 153 2.65 -19.48 1.28
C ALA A 153 2.67 -18.08 0.65
N LEU A 154 3.29 -17.92 -0.52
CA LEU A 154 3.30 -16.64 -1.25
C LEU A 154 1.90 -16.23 -1.70
N VAL A 155 1.12 -17.16 -2.26
CA VAL A 155 -0.27 -16.91 -2.65
C VAL A 155 -1.09 -16.44 -1.45
N SER A 156 -0.99 -17.13 -0.31
CA SER A 156 -1.71 -16.75 0.91
C SER A 156 -1.26 -15.39 1.47
N GLN A 157 0.04 -15.09 1.40
CA GLN A 157 0.55 -13.77 1.80
C GLN A 157 -0.01 -12.67 0.91
N THR A 158 -0.03 -12.89 -0.41
CA THR A 158 -0.58 -11.93 -1.36
C THR A 158 -2.08 -11.75 -1.16
N GLU A 159 -2.86 -12.81 -1.01
CA GLU A 159 -4.30 -12.73 -0.75
C GLU A 159 -4.59 -11.89 0.49
N LYS A 160 -3.84 -12.08 1.58
CA LYS A 160 -3.98 -11.26 2.79
C LYS A 160 -3.73 -9.78 2.52
N ILE A 161 -2.72 -9.45 1.72
CA ILE A 161 -2.34 -8.08 1.42
C ILE A 161 -3.33 -7.43 0.44
N VAL A 162 -3.74 -8.16 -0.60
CA VAL A 162 -4.77 -7.73 -1.55
C VAL A 162 -6.08 -7.45 -0.82
N ASN A 163 -6.54 -8.39 0.02
CA ASN A 163 -7.78 -8.22 0.79
C ASN A 163 -7.72 -7.07 1.78
N ALA A 164 -6.55 -6.73 2.31
CA ALA A 164 -6.39 -5.59 3.21
C ALA A 164 -6.61 -4.24 2.51
N TYR A 165 -6.27 -4.12 1.22
CA TYR A 165 -6.38 -2.87 0.46
C TYR A 165 -7.61 -2.80 -0.45
N LEU A 166 -8.28 -3.92 -0.72
CA LEU A 166 -9.42 -4.01 -1.62
C LEU A 166 -10.57 -3.03 -1.26
N PRO A 167 -10.93 -2.82 0.02
CA PRO A 167 -11.98 -1.86 0.37
C PRO A 167 -11.64 -0.42 -0.05
N ASP A 168 -10.36 -0.05 0.00
CA ASP A 168 -9.88 1.32 -0.25
C ASP A 168 -9.64 1.61 -1.74
N ALA A 169 -9.66 0.57 -2.58
CA ALA A 169 -9.49 0.69 -4.03
C ALA A 169 -10.74 1.28 -4.72
N GLN A 170 -11.92 1.14 -4.11
CA GLN A 170 -13.18 1.49 -4.76
C GLN A 170 -13.47 2.99 -4.73
N THR A 171 -13.21 3.68 -3.62
CA THR A 171 -13.48 5.12 -3.48
C THR A 171 -12.59 5.76 -2.42
N ILE A 172 -12.28 7.04 -2.57
CA ILE A 172 -11.60 7.82 -1.53
C ILE A 172 -12.64 8.17 -0.46
N VAL A 173 -12.50 7.57 0.73
CA VAL A 173 -13.41 7.85 1.86
C VAL A 173 -12.74 8.80 2.85
N ILE A 174 -13.21 10.05 2.88
CA ILE A 174 -12.84 11.01 3.92
C ILE A 174 -13.96 11.04 4.97
N GLN A 175 -13.60 10.81 6.24
CA GLN A 175 -14.51 10.94 7.37
C GLN A 175 -14.41 12.36 7.97
N PRO A 176 -15.39 13.25 7.74
CA PRO A 176 -15.25 14.66 8.13
C PRO A 176 -15.11 14.86 9.64
N GLY A 177 -15.81 14.05 10.45
CA GLY A 177 -15.77 14.13 11.91
C GLY A 177 -14.42 13.76 12.55
N SER A 178 -13.46 13.24 11.77
CA SER A 178 -12.11 12.91 12.24
C SER A 178 -11.08 14.02 11.98
N MET A 179 -11.49 15.12 11.33
CA MET A 179 -10.59 16.18 10.92
C MET A 179 -10.40 17.21 12.04
N VAL A 180 -9.15 17.61 12.26
CA VAL A 180 -8.83 18.77 13.09
C VAL A 180 -8.91 20.01 12.20
N ILE A 181 -9.87 20.88 12.52
CA ILE A 181 -10.12 22.14 11.80
C ILE A 181 -9.50 23.26 12.64
N ASP A 182 -8.61 24.04 12.02
CA ASP A 182 -7.96 25.16 12.66
C ASP A 182 -8.97 26.30 12.93
N SER A 183 -8.75 27.09 13.98
CA SER A 183 -9.68 28.18 14.29
C SER A 183 -9.56 29.35 13.30
N PRO A 184 -10.61 30.15 13.08
CA PRO A 184 -10.53 31.33 12.21
C PRO A 184 -9.43 32.32 12.61
N GLU A 185 -9.17 32.49 13.91
CA GLU A 185 -8.08 33.30 14.46
C GLU A 185 -6.71 32.78 13.99
N SER A 186 -6.52 31.46 14.06
CA SER A 186 -5.28 30.81 13.60
C SER A 186 -5.07 30.99 12.11
N VAL A 187 -6.14 30.85 11.32
CA VAL A 187 -6.09 31.07 9.87
C VAL A 187 -5.75 32.54 9.58
N TRP A 188 -6.39 33.50 10.24
CA TRP A 188 -6.12 34.92 10.05
C TRP A 188 -4.64 35.27 10.27
N LYS A 189 -4.03 34.80 11.37
CA LYS A 189 -2.61 34.99 11.66
C LYS A 189 -1.69 34.44 10.56
N SER A 190 -2.06 33.30 9.96
CA SER A 190 -1.30 32.70 8.86
C SER A 190 -1.32 33.53 7.58
N LEU A 191 -2.36 34.36 7.37
CA LEU A 191 -2.45 35.25 6.20
C LEU A 191 -1.49 36.44 6.32
N ASP A 192 -1.25 36.92 7.53
CA ASP A 192 -0.38 38.08 7.79
C ASP A 192 1.11 37.71 7.73
N THR A 193 1.45 36.43 7.94
CA THR A 193 2.83 35.92 7.79
C THR A 193 3.32 35.91 6.33
N GLY A 194 2.42 36.13 5.36
CA GLY A 194 2.71 36.24 3.93
C GLY A 194 2.65 37.66 3.36
N ARG A 195 2.58 38.70 4.21
CA ARG A 195 2.65 40.11 3.81
C ARG A 195 4.03 40.71 4.04
#